data_AF-A0A6T7IQV0-F1
#
_entry.id   AF-A0A6T7IQV0-F1
#
_cell.length_a   1.000
_cell.length_b   1.000
_cell.length_c   1.000
_cell.angle_alpha   90.00
_cell.angle_beta   90.00
_cell.angle_gamma   90.00
#
_symmetry.space_group_name_H-M   'P 1'
#
loop_
_entity.id
_entity.type
_entity.pdbx_description
1 polymer ?
#
loop_
_entity_poly.entity_id
_entity_poly.type
_entity_poly.pdbx_seq_one_letter_code
_entity_poly.pdbx_strand_id
1 'polypeptide(L)'
;LALRDHGGKVLGGFSSHPLQLAPKFYGDFSCFVFCLDTGSDIPTIFRASGDNHNFVYMNAKREELPNGLAFGGQLDSRFFGLWLRADLESGRSDAPCATYQNEQLGTSVEFHVDEVEVWAVADDPPPPEWEQEEGGVRSKKHAEAAAFAELAGLRSNYAEKAPPPVDGDEEDD
;
A
#
# COMPACT_ATOMS: atom_id res chain seq x y z
N LEU A 1 1.82 0.24 1.03
CA LEU A 1 0.91 1.31 1.48
C LEU A 1 1.05 1.43 2.99
N ALA A 2 1.27 2.64 3.48
CA ALA A 2 1.14 2.99 4.89
C ALA A 2 0.19 4.18 4.99
N LEU A 3 -0.64 4.23 6.02
CA LEU A 3 -1.51 5.35 6.31
C LEU A 3 -1.55 5.60 7.82
N ARG A 4 -1.74 6.85 8.21
CA ARG A 4 -1.99 7.24 9.59
C ARG A 4 -3.42 7.74 9.72
N ASP A 5 -4.16 7.18 10.67
CA ASP A 5 -5.50 7.67 10.99
C ASP A 5 -5.45 8.88 11.95
N HIS A 6 -6.56 9.62 12.06
CA HIS A 6 -6.69 10.77 12.95
C HIS A 6 -6.48 10.44 14.44
N GLY A 7 -6.57 9.17 14.84
CA GLY A 7 -6.26 8.74 16.19
C GLY A 7 -4.77 8.41 16.40
N GLY A 8 -3.94 8.67 15.39
CA GLY A 8 -2.49 8.52 15.42
C GLY A 8 -1.99 7.10 15.16
N LYS A 9 -2.88 6.14 14.87
CA LYS A 9 -2.48 4.76 14.60
C LYS A 9 -2.02 4.63 13.16
N VAL A 10 -0.91 3.92 12.95
CA VAL A 10 -0.39 3.64 11.61
C VAL A 10 -0.83 2.24 11.19
N LEU A 11 -1.28 2.09 9.95
CA LEU A 11 -1.76 0.84 9.40
C LEU A 11 -1.51 0.79 7.89
N GLY A 12 -1.64 -0.37 7.30
CA GLY A 12 -1.39 -0.49 5.88
C GLY A 12 -1.42 -1.90 5.34
N GLY A 13 -0.91 -2.01 4.12
CA GLY A 13 -0.88 -3.24 3.36
C GLY A 13 0.33 -3.30 2.43
N PHE A 14 0.89 -4.49 2.33
CA PHE A 14 1.88 -4.86 1.33
C PHE A 14 1.21 -5.61 0.19
N SER A 15 1.49 -5.17 -1.04
CA SER A 15 1.05 -5.82 -2.28
C SER A 15 2.25 -6.47 -2.95
N SER A 16 2.12 -7.73 -3.32
CA SER A 16 3.18 -8.49 -4.01
C SER A 16 3.41 -8.01 -5.44
N HIS A 17 2.43 -7.32 -6.02
CA HIS A 17 2.50 -6.71 -7.34
C HIS A 17 2.33 -5.18 -7.22
N PRO A 18 2.86 -4.40 -8.18
CA PRO A 18 2.52 -2.98 -8.29
C PRO A 18 1.00 -2.79 -8.23
N LEU A 19 0.55 -1.68 -7.63
CA LEU A 19 -0.87 -1.39 -7.57
C LEU A 19 -1.42 -1.18 -8.98
N GLN A 20 -2.43 -1.98 -9.37
CA GLN A 20 -3.01 -1.96 -10.72
C GLN A 20 -4.47 -1.54 -10.65
N LEU A 21 -4.88 -0.64 -11.57
CA LEU A 21 -6.29 -0.31 -11.77
C LEU A 21 -7.01 -1.47 -12.45
N ALA A 22 -7.59 -2.36 -11.64
CA ALA A 22 -8.24 -3.57 -12.11
C ALA A 22 -9.54 -3.82 -11.35
N PRO A 23 -10.67 -4.07 -12.04
CA PRO A 23 -11.96 -4.38 -11.41
C PRO A 23 -12.02 -5.82 -10.87
N LYS A 24 -10.92 -6.33 -10.28
CA LYS A 24 -10.80 -7.67 -9.70
C LYS A 24 -9.64 -7.74 -8.71
N PHE A 25 -9.68 -8.72 -7.82
CA PHE A 25 -8.55 -8.99 -6.94
C PHE A 25 -7.34 -9.55 -7.72
N TYR A 26 -6.15 -9.21 -7.25
CA TYR A 26 -4.85 -9.68 -7.75
C TYR A 26 -3.84 -9.82 -6.59
N GLY A 27 -2.63 -10.27 -6.91
CA GLY A 27 -1.56 -10.54 -5.94
C GLY A 27 -1.42 -12.03 -5.61
N ASP A 28 -0.63 -12.33 -4.58
CA ASP A 28 -0.37 -13.69 -4.09
C ASP A 28 -0.27 -13.72 -2.56
N PHE A 29 0.04 -14.91 -2.01
CA PHE A 29 0.13 -15.15 -0.56
C PHE A 29 1.24 -14.39 0.16
N SER A 30 2.14 -13.70 -0.54
CA SER A 30 3.10 -12.79 0.09
C SER A 30 2.48 -11.44 0.49
N CYS A 31 1.28 -11.11 -0.01
CA CYS A 31 0.52 -9.95 0.46
C CYS A 31 0.15 -10.09 1.95
N PHE A 32 0.15 -8.97 2.66
CA PHE A 32 -0.24 -8.91 4.07
C PHE A 32 -0.76 -7.52 4.44
N VAL A 33 -1.50 -7.45 5.55
CA VAL A 33 -1.86 -6.17 6.19
C VAL A 33 -1.14 -6.03 7.51
N PHE A 34 -0.97 -4.79 7.97
CA PHE A 34 -0.29 -4.52 9.23
C PHE A 34 -0.91 -3.33 9.96
N CYS A 35 -0.65 -3.25 11.26
CA CYS A 35 -0.87 -2.05 12.06
C CYS A 35 0.25 -1.87 13.08
N LEU A 36 0.43 -0.63 13.52
CA LEU A 36 1.38 -0.21 14.53
C LEU A 36 0.61 0.61 15.56
N ASP A 37 0.52 0.09 16.78
CA ASP A 37 -0.13 0.79 17.89
C ASP A 37 0.69 2.02 18.30
N THR A 38 0.00 3.02 18.84
CA THR A 38 0.62 4.27 19.28
C THR A 38 1.67 4.01 20.37
N GLY A 39 2.92 4.37 20.09
CA GLY A 39 4.06 4.15 21.00
C GLY A 39 4.73 2.77 20.87
N SER A 40 4.32 1.94 19.90
CA SER A 40 5.07 0.74 19.49
C SER A 40 5.99 1.07 18.32
N ASP A 41 7.19 0.49 18.30
CA ASP A 41 8.11 0.49 17.15
C ASP A 41 8.02 -0.80 16.32
N ILE A 42 7.21 -1.77 16.77
CA ILE A 42 7.09 -3.10 16.14
C ILE A 42 5.68 -3.26 15.58
N PRO A 43 5.52 -3.47 14.25
CA PRO A 43 4.21 -3.65 13.64
C PRO A 43 3.68 -5.07 13.88
N THR A 44 2.38 -5.18 14.10
CA THR A 44 1.65 -6.44 14.03
C THR A 44 1.33 -6.74 12.57
N ILE A 45 1.73 -7.93 12.09
CA ILE A 45 1.59 -8.35 10.69
C ILE A 45 0.58 -9.50 10.59
N PHE A 46 -0.42 -9.33 9.72
CA PHE A 46 -1.44 -10.33 9.41
C PHE A 46 -1.26 -10.83 7.98
N ARG A 47 -0.78 -12.07 7.85
CA ARG A 47 -0.48 -12.71 6.57
C ARG A 47 -1.72 -13.35 5.97
N ALA A 48 -1.68 -13.61 4.66
CA ALA A 48 -2.75 -14.32 3.97
C ALA A 48 -3.06 -15.67 4.64
N SER A 49 -4.34 -15.93 4.90
CA SER A 49 -4.81 -17.11 5.64
C SER A 49 -4.74 -18.41 4.84
N GLY A 50 -4.75 -18.33 3.51
CA GLY A 50 -4.91 -19.49 2.63
C GLY A 50 -6.37 -19.74 2.20
N ASP A 51 -7.34 -19.05 2.80
CA ASP A 51 -8.77 -19.35 2.58
C ASP A 51 -9.28 -18.91 1.19
N ASN A 52 -8.67 -17.87 0.61
CA ASN A 52 -9.06 -17.32 -0.68
C ASN A 52 -7.88 -16.57 -1.33
N HIS A 53 -8.12 -16.00 -2.52
CA HIS A 53 -7.13 -15.26 -3.31
C HIS A 53 -7.49 -13.76 -3.47
N ASN A 54 -8.28 -13.21 -2.55
CA ASN A 54 -8.77 -11.83 -2.64
C ASN A 54 -7.78 -10.83 -2.03
N PHE A 55 -6.53 -10.83 -2.47
CA PHE A 55 -5.46 -10.12 -1.76
C PHE A 55 -5.53 -8.61 -1.89
N VAL A 56 -5.42 -8.08 -3.11
CA VAL A 56 -5.42 -6.62 -3.35
C VAL A 56 -6.41 -6.30 -4.45
N TYR A 57 -7.17 -5.23 -4.28
CA TYR A 57 -8.11 -4.72 -5.27
C TYR A 57 -7.94 -3.21 -5.38
N MET A 58 -7.92 -2.67 -6.59
CA MET A 58 -7.90 -1.22 -6.78
C MET A 58 -8.71 -0.86 -8.01
N ASN A 59 -9.64 0.06 -7.84
CA ASN A 59 -10.49 0.53 -8.91
C ASN A 59 -10.75 2.03 -8.78
N ALA A 60 -10.94 2.69 -9.91
CA ALA A 60 -11.26 4.10 -9.98
C ALA A 60 -12.16 4.39 -11.18
N LYS A 61 -12.99 5.43 -11.04
CA LYS A 61 -13.80 6.02 -12.13
C LYS A 61 -14.75 5.02 -12.83
N ARG A 62 -15.22 3.99 -12.11
CA ARG A 62 -16.28 3.05 -12.56
C ARG A 62 -17.45 3.11 -11.58
N GLU A 63 -18.67 3.28 -12.06
CA GLU A 63 -19.84 3.45 -11.16
C GLU A 63 -20.33 2.13 -10.58
N GLU A 64 -20.10 1.00 -11.25
CA GLU A 64 -20.68 -0.29 -10.89
C GLU A 64 -19.94 -0.99 -9.74
N LEU A 65 -18.67 -0.62 -9.50
CA LEU A 65 -17.80 -1.26 -8.51
C LEU A 65 -17.24 -0.24 -7.51
N PRO A 66 -16.90 -0.67 -6.27
CA PRO A 66 -16.28 0.22 -5.29
C PRO A 66 -15.03 0.89 -5.87
N ASN A 67 -14.93 2.21 -5.75
CA ASN A 67 -13.74 2.97 -6.13
C ASN A 67 -12.87 3.23 -4.89
N GLY A 68 -11.61 2.83 -4.96
CA GLY A 68 -10.69 2.84 -3.82
C GLY A 68 -9.70 1.69 -3.92
N LEU A 69 -8.99 1.46 -2.81
CA LEU A 69 -7.96 0.42 -2.66
C LEU A 69 -8.34 -0.48 -1.48
N ALA A 70 -8.46 -1.78 -1.74
CA ALA A 70 -8.72 -2.80 -0.73
C ALA A 70 -7.53 -3.75 -0.56
N PHE A 71 -7.30 -4.17 0.67
CA PHE A 71 -6.55 -5.37 0.99
C PHE A 71 -7.49 -6.35 1.68
N GLY A 72 -7.70 -7.51 1.06
CA GLY A 72 -8.48 -8.59 1.64
C GLY A 72 -9.97 -8.31 1.64
N GLY A 73 -10.79 -9.35 1.49
CA GLY A 73 -12.23 -9.26 1.73
C GLY A 73 -13.09 -9.69 0.56
N GLN A 74 -14.26 -9.08 0.43
CA GLN A 74 -15.28 -9.43 -0.57
C GLN A 74 -15.94 -8.17 -1.13
N LEU A 75 -16.01 -8.07 -2.46
CA LEU A 75 -16.61 -6.91 -3.14
C LEU A 75 -18.13 -6.82 -2.89
N ASP A 76 -18.83 -7.95 -2.91
CA ASP A 76 -20.29 -7.99 -2.82
C ASP A 76 -20.81 -7.46 -1.47
N SER A 77 -20.17 -7.87 -0.37
CA SER A 77 -20.53 -7.42 0.98
C SER A 77 -19.84 -6.11 1.40
N ARG A 78 -18.89 -5.61 0.59
CA ARG A 78 -18.01 -4.48 0.91
C ARG A 78 -17.30 -4.62 2.27
N PHE A 79 -16.98 -5.86 2.63
CA PHE A 79 -16.26 -6.20 3.85
C PHE A 79 -14.79 -6.40 3.50
N PHE A 80 -13.91 -5.53 3.98
CA PHE A 80 -12.50 -5.52 3.60
C PHE A 80 -11.59 -5.50 4.83
N GLY A 81 -10.49 -6.24 4.78
CA GLY A 81 -9.51 -6.22 5.89
C GLY A 81 -8.92 -4.82 6.07
N LEU A 82 -8.63 -4.16 4.95
CA LEU A 82 -8.36 -2.73 4.86
C LEU A 82 -9.01 -2.18 3.59
N TRP A 83 -9.69 -1.05 3.70
CA TRP A 83 -10.27 -0.30 2.60
C TRP A 83 -9.91 1.17 2.73
N LEU A 84 -9.37 1.75 1.68
CA LEU A 84 -9.13 3.19 1.54
C LEU A 84 -10.02 3.71 0.41
N ARG A 85 -10.87 4.69 0.71
CA ARG A 85 -11.74 5.30 -0.31
C ARG A 85 -10.92 6.06 -1.35
N ALA A 86 -11.49 6.27 -2.53
CA ALA A 86 -10.81 6.95 -3.64
C ALA A 86 -10.51 8.44 -3.37
N ASP A 87 -11.22 9.08 -2.43
CA ASP A 87 -10.90 10.43 -1.95
C ASP A 87 -9.67 10.47 -1.02
N LEU A 88 -9.24 9.29 -0.54
CA LEU A 88 -8.23 9.10 0.49
C LEU A 88 -8.50 9.77 1.84
N GLU A 89 -9.66 10.36 2.05
CA GLU A 89 -9.98 11.07 3.27
C GLU A 89 -10.46 10.11 4.36
N SER A 90 -10.97 8.94 3.96
CA SER A 90 -11.48 7.94 4.90
C SER A 90 -11.25 6.51 4.43
N GLY A 91 -11.27 5.61 5.41
CA GLY A 91 -11.12 4.19 5.18
C GLY A 91 -11.97 3.34 6.13
N ARG A 92 -11.86 2.04 5.94
CA ARG A 92 -12.43 1.02 6.82
C ARG A 92 -11.43 -0.09 7.07
N SER A 93 -11.49 -0.71 8.25
CA SER A 93 -10.78 -1.96 8.55
C SER A 93 -11.73 -2.92 9.24
N ASP A 94 -12.31 -3.84 8.47
CA ASP A 94 -13.26 -4.81 8.98
C ASP A 94 -12.53 -6.04 9.54
N ALA A 95 -13.07 -6.60 10.63
CA ALA A 95 -12.49 -7.73 11.33
C ALA A 95 -13.58 -8.68 11.88
N PRO A 96 -13.35 -10.00 11.88
CA PRO A 96 -12.25 -10.70 11.20
C PRO A 96 -12.47 -10.75 9.69
N CYS A 97 -11.45 -10.44 8.89
CA CYS A 97 -11.48 -10.64 7.44
C CYS A 97 -10.99 -12.05 7.08
N ALA A 98 -11.73 -12.78 6.23
CA ALA A 98 -11.36 -14.13 5.83
C ALA A 98 -9.99 -14.22 5.09
N THR A 99 -9.51 -13.13 4.48
CA THR A 99 -8.27 -13.17 3.67
C THR A 99 -7.01 -13.11 4.52
N TYR A 100 -7.04 -12.34 5.61
CA TYR A 100 -5.86 -12.09 6.46
C TYR A 100 -6.06 -12.48 7.92
N GLN A 101 -7.29 -12.82 8.31
CA GLN A 101 -7.70 -13.06 9.69
C GLN A 101 -7.24 -11.93 10.63
N ASN A 102 -7.24 -10.70 10.12
CA ASN A 102 -6.78 -9.54 10.85
C ASN A 102 -7.79 -9.10 11.92
N GLU A 103 -7.26 -8.49 12.96
CA GLU A 103 -8.02 -7.68 13.90
C GLU A 103 -8.32 -6.30 13.29
N GLN A 104 -9.07 -5.46 14.02
CA GLN A 104 -9.31 -4.08 13.59
C GLN A 104 -7.96 -3.33 13.52
N LEU A 105 -7.61 -2.86 12.32
CA LEU A 105 -6.33 -2.22 12.06
C LEU A 105 -6.32 -0.76 12.52
N GLY A 106 -7.40 -0.03 12.24
CA GLY A 106 -7.54 1.38 12.62
C GLY A 106 -7.94 1.56 14.09
N THR A 107 -7.99 2.80 14.53
CA THR A 107 -8.55 3.19 15.84
C THR A 107 -10.03 2.89 15.96
N SER A 108 -10.75 2.87 14.84
CA SER A 108 -12.13 2.39 14.70
C SER A 108 -12.32 1.66 13.37
N VAL A 109 -13.42 0.91 13.24
CA VAL A 109 -13.77 0.20 11.99
C VAL A 109 -13.85 1.16 10.81
N GLU A 110 -14.44 2.35 10.99
CA GLU A 110 -14.34 3.46 10.04
C GLU A 110 -13.39 4.52 10.60
N PHE A 111 -12.49 5.05 9.78
CA PHE A 111 -11.50 6.03 10.22
C PHE A 111 -11.30 7.12 9.17
N HIS A 112 -10.84 8.29 9.63
CA HIS A 112 -10.36 9.38 8.78
C HIS A 112 -8.84 9.33 8.72
N VAL A 113 -8.29 9.78 7.60
CA VAL A 113 -6.87 9.61 7.26
C VAL A 113 -6.18 10.96 7.32
N ASP A 114 -5.11 11.05 8.10
CA ASP A 114 -4.24 12.22 8.15
C ASP A 114 -3.22 12.20 7.01
N GLU A 115 -2.60 11.03 6.81
CA GLU A 115 -1.49 10.85 5.87
C GLU A 115 -1.56 9.49 5.19
N VAL A 116 -1.13 9.46 3.94
CA VAL A 116 -1.00 8.24 3.14
C VAL A 116 0.35 8.27 2.45
N GLU A 117 1.08 7.17 2.55
CA GLU A 117 2.33 6.96 1.85
C GLU A 117 2.31 5.67 1.04
N VAL A 118 2.79 5.77 -0.19
CA VAL A 118 2.94 4.64 -1.09
C VAL A 118 4.41 4.51 -1.45
N TRP A 119 4.97 3.38 -1.04
CA TRP A 119 6.35 3.01 -1.28
C TRP A 119 6.41 1.87 -2.29
N ALA A 120 7.33 1.98 -3.24
CA ALA A 120 7.64 0.93 -4.20
C ALA A 120 9.15 0.65 -4.18
N VAL A 121 9.52 -0.62 -4.30
CA VAL A 121 10.91 -1.05 -4.46
C VAL A 121 11.13 -1.34 -5.95
N ALA A 122 12.13 -0.69 -6.54
CA ALA A 122 12.53 -0.90 -7.93
C ALA A 122 14.06 -1.08 -7.99
N ASP A 123 14.53 -2.02 -8.81
CA ASP A 123 15.97 -2.24 -9.02
C ASP A 123 16.64 -1.07 -9.76
N ASP A 124 15.85 -0.34 -10.55
CA ASP A 124 16.24 0.84 -11.32
C ASP A 124 15.15 1.91 -11.14
N PRO A 125 15.19 2.69 -10.04
CA PRO A 125 14.19 3.72 -9.81
C PRO A 125 14.28 4.78 -10.91
N PRO A 126 13.15 5.26 -11.45
CA PRO A 126 13.20 6.37 -12.38
C PRO A 126 13.89 7.57 -11.69
N PRO A 127 14.59 8.42 -12.46
CA PRO A 127 15.20 9.63 -11.90
C PRO A 127 14.15 10.42 -11.11
N PRO A 128 14.53 11.12 -10.02
CA PRO A 128 13.60 11.96 -9.27
C PRO A 128 12.77 12.87 -10.18
N GLU A 129 11.52 13.17 -9.81
CA GLU A 129 10.61 13.94 -10.67
C GLU A 129 11.20 15.28 -11.16
N TRP A 130 12.06 15.92 -10.35
CA TRP A 130 12.75 17.16 -10.69
C TRP A 130 13.85 17.01 -11.77
N GLU A 131 14.24 15.79 -12.12
CA GLU A 131 15.16 15.47 -13.22
C GLU A 131 14.43 15.00 -14.50
N GLN A 132 13.11 14.80 -14.44
CA GLN A 132 12.33 14.23 -15.55
C GLN A 132 11.81 15.27 -16.56
N GLU A 133 12.01 16.57 -16.32
CA GLU A 133 11.79 17.61 -17.33
C GLU A 133 13.04 17.77 -18.19
N GLU A 134 13.19 16.90 -19.20
CA GLU A 134 13.67 17.23 -20.56
C GLU A 134 13.90 15.92 -21.35
N GLY A 135 12.94 15.57 -22.22
CA GLY A 135 13.20 14.67 -23.35
C GLY A 135 12.68 13.22 -23.25
N GLY A 136 11.50 12.98 -23.84
CA GLY A 136 11.27 11.80 -24.67
C GLY A 136 10.84 10.48 -24.01
N VAL A 137 9.57 10.13 -24.20
CA VAL A 137 8.98 8.77 -24.17
C VAL A 137 9.15 7.99 -22.85
N ARG A 138 8.24 8.22 -21.89
CA ARG A 138 8.13 7.39 -20.67
C ARG A 138 7.79 5.94 -21.02
N SER A 139 8.64 5.03 -20.54
CA SER A 139 8.43 3.58 -20.52
C SER A 139 7.14 3.24 -19.74
N LYS A 140 6.22 2.50 -20.36
CA LYS A 140 4.89 2.14 -19.83
C LYS A 140 4.90 1.22 -18.59
N LYS A 141 6.01 1.09 -17.87
CA LYS A 141 6.18 0.08 -16.80
C LYS A 141 5.68 0.51 -15.41
N HIS A 142 5.46 1.81 -15.15
CA HIS A 142 5.05 2.30 -13.82
C HIS A 142 3.88 3.29 -13.82
N ALA A 143 3.08 3.30 -14.90
CA ALA A 143 1.93 4.19 -15.02
C ALA A 143 0.90 4.01 -13.90
N GLU A 144 0.84 2.84 -13.25
CA GLU A 144 -0.23 2.49 -12.32
C GLU A 144 0.02 2.96 -10.88
N ALA A 145 1.28 2.95 -10.42
CA ALA A 145 1.67 3.59 -9.15
C ALA A 145 1.58 5.12 -9.28
N ALA A 146 1.98 5.66 -10.44
CA ALA A 146 1.75 7.06 -10.79
C ALA A 146 0.24 7.37 -10.87
N ALA A 147 -0.59 6.46 -11.37
CA ALA A 147 -2.03 6.64 -11.43
C ALA A 147 -2.67 6.63 -10.03
N PHE A 148 -2.18 5.83 -9.07
CA PHE A 148 -2.62 5.95 -7.68
C PHE A 148 -2.24 7.32 -7.11
N ALA A 149 -0.98 7.74 -7.28
CA ALA A 149 -0.51 9.07 -6.84
C ALA A 149 -1.31 10.22 -7.50
N GLU A 150 -1.64 10.10 -8.79
CA GLU A 150 -2.45 11.05 -9.56
C GLU A 150 -3.92 11.06 -9.09
N LEU A 151 -4.51 9.89 -8.81
CA LEU A 151 -5.86 9.79 -8.24
C LEU A 151 -5.94 10.35 -6.82
N ALA A 152 -4.82 10.26 -6.10
CA ALA A 152 -4.66 10.59 -4.69
C ALA A 152 -4.23 12.04 -4.40
N GLY A 153 -3.67 12.74 -5.40
CA GLY A 153 -2.94 13.99 -5.15
C GLY A 153 -1.68 13.84 -4.27
N LEU A 154 -1.17 12.61 -4.10
CA LEU A 154 -0.01 12.29 -3.26
C LEU A 154 1.30 12.36 -4.06
N ARG A 155 2.40 12.72 -3.38
CA ARG A 155 3.76 12.62 -3.95
C ARG A 155 4.27 11.19 -3.80
N SER A 156 4.88 10.63 -4.86
CA SER A 156 5.51 9.32 -4.81
C SER A 156 6.92 9.41 -4.20
N ASN A 157 7.22 8.57 -3.21
CA ASN A 157 8.55 8.46 -2.63
C ASN A 157 9.19 7.12 -3.04
N TYR A 158 10.44 7.16 -3.51
CA TYR A 158 11.26 5.98 -3.78
C TYR A 158 12.32 5.86 -2.67
N ALA A 159 12.48 4.65 -2.12
CA ALA A 159 13.54 4.39 -1.16
C ALA A 159 14.88 4.24 -1.88
N GLU A 160 15.89 5.00 -1.45
CA GLU A 160 17.27 4.85 -1.92
C GLU A 160 17.83 3.50 -1.45
N LYS A 161 18.61 2.82 -2.31
CA LYS A 161 19.25 1.56 -1.95
C LYS A 161 20.21 1.81 -0.79
N ALA A 162 20.11 1.04 0.29
CA ALA A 162 21.04 1.16 1.41
C ALA A 162 22.50 1.04 0.90
N PRO A 163 23.41 1.93 1.32
CA PRO A 163 24.81 1.84 0.91
C PRO A 163 25.38 0.48 1.36
N PRO A 164 26.23 -0.16 0.53
CA PRO A 164 26.88 -1.40 0.92
C PRO A 164 27.69 -1.18 2.22
N PRO A 165 27.82 -2.20 3.08
CA PRO A 165 28.67 -2.11 4.26
C PRO A 165 30.09 -1.74 3.81
N VAL A 166 30.66 -0.73 4.47
CA VAL A 166 32.05 -0.36 4.26
C VAL A 166 32.88 -1.50 4.83
N ASP A 167 33.51 -2.29 3.94
CA ASP A 167 34.55 -3.22 4.34
C ASP A 167 35.67 -2.35 4.96
N GLY A 168 35.83 -2.45 6.28
CA GLY A 168 36.93 -1.81 6.97
C GLY A 168 38.21 -2.45 6.50
N ASP A 169 39.08 -1.68 5.86
CA ASP A 169 40.45 -2.07 5.58
C ASP A 169 41.11 -2.49 6.91
N GLU A 170 41.42 -3.77 7.05
CA GLU A 170 42.37 -4.26 8.04
C GLU A 170 43.73 -3.65 7.68
N GLU A 171 44.15 -2.64 8.44
CA GLU A 171 45.55 -2.21 8.51
C GLU A 171 46.35 -3.38 9.09
N ASP A 172 47.04 -4.14 8.23
CA ASP A 172 48.12 -5.02 8.64
C ASP A 172 49.42 -4.21 8.73
N ASP A 173 50.04 -4.28 9.93
CA ASP A 173 51.29 -3.65 10.39
C ASP A 173 52.53 -3.84 9.48
#